data_AF-A0A9R1IXJ6-F1
#
_entry.id   AF-A0A9R1IXJ6-F1
#
_cell.length_a   1.000
_cell.length_b   1.000
_cell.length_c   1.000
_cell.angle_alpha   90.00
_cell.angle_beta   90.00
_cell.angle_gamma   90.00
#
_symmetry.space_group_name_H-M   'P 1'
#
loop_
_entity.id
_entity.type
_entity.pdbx_description
1 polymer ?
#
loop_
_entity_poly.entity_id
_entity_poly.type
_entity_poly.pdbx_seq_one_letter_code
_entity_poly.pdbx_strand_id
1 'polypeptide(L)'
;MELAMSAVAGELVSRFVSFVADRYLHSSRSAQSEEKQVKKLQRLLLRACTVVQEADGRYITNPGMLAQLSMLTDAMYRGYWALGAFGYMSLEETETTPMEEGGVRNSSPPKCLRTVHGSAKKNKSMYLVDLQGEVESLEDVIASMVEFVVLLGGCDRMLRRPYDSYLYSDNIMFGRYAEKQKLLNFVLQHHGSPGGSPAVLPVIGGPVVGKRTLVAHVCKDERVSSHFSSILHLNGDSFCRIADHGGIMSGKILAVVELVADVDEEDWAKFRSTVATSMDDGSKVIIISRLKSSERLGTVEPIFLNSLSCEEFSYLFKTLTFGSADPAQHPRLARIADEFSRELRSEWSLVATNILADVMRRNLSVHFWLCVLSRLRRLVERNFSMFGEHPKDLLQRRHLVDVTDFILHPAAPPLRIVPSRARGSSRTEDAAEREALPRVRLGDLVMNPGVRPQGDFIVVSWESRMPPYTSFVHFVPNGDGAPPVVEQSTLLSGKKRPTLYL
;
A
#
# COMPACT_ATOMS: atom_id res chain seq x y z
N MET A 1 -40.12 49.71 42.65
CA MET A 1 -39.36 49.49 41.40
C MET A 1 -38.18 48.55 41.62
N GLU A 2 -37.43 48.69 42.71
CA GLU A 2 -36.27 47.82 43.05
C GLU A 2 -36.60 46.34 43.26
N LEU A 3 -37.70 46.01 43.95
CA LEU A 3 -38.13 44.61 44.17
C LEU A 3 -38.45 43.85 42.87
N ALA A 4 -39.05 44.53 41.88
CA ALA A 4 -39.38 43.94 40.58
C ALA A 4 -38.12 43.74 39.72
N MET A 5 -37.16 44.66 39.79
CA MET A 5 -35.86 44.54 39.11
C MET A 5 -35.01 43.40 39.68
N SER A 6 -35.04 43.20 41.00
CA SER A 6 -34.34 42.10 41.67
C SER A 6 -34.93 40.72 41.31
N ALA A 7 -36.26 40.62 41.20
CA ALA A 7 -36.93 39.38 40.78
C ALA A 7 -36.58 38.98 39.34
N VAL A 8 -36.58 39.95 38.41
CA VAL A 8 -36.20 39.70 36.99
C VAL A 8 -34.72 39.35 36.86
N ALA A 9 -33.85 40.01 37.64
CA ALA A 9 -32.43 39.67 37.69
C ALA A 9 -32.19 38.26 38.25
N GLY A 10 -32.93 37.86 39.29
CA GLY A 10 -32.88 36.51 39.87
C GLY A 10 -33.31 35.42 38.88
N GLU A 11 -34.37 35.64 38.12
CA GLU A 11 -34.84 34.73 37.05
C GLU A 11 -33.79 34.58 35.94
N LEU A 12 -33.19 35.70 35.50
CA LEU A 12 -32.14 35.69 34.46
C LEU A 12 -30.87 34.96 34.94
N VAL A 13 -30.46 35.19 36.19
CA VAL A 13 -29.32 34.48 36.81
C VAL A 13 -29.62 32.99 36.96
N SER A 14 -30.83 32.62 37.40
CA SER A 14 -31.25 31.22 37.52
C SER A 14 -31.27 30.49 36.18
N ARG A 15 -31.78 31.14 35.12
CA ARG A 15 -31.75 30.59 33.75
C ARG A 15 -30.33 30.48 33.21
N PHE A 16 -29.48 31.45 33.49
CA PHE A 16 -28.07 31.41 33.10
C PHE A 16 -27.31 30.28 33.80
N VAL A 17 -27.50 30.12 35.12
CA VAL A 17 -26.90 29.02 35.90
C VAL A 17 -27.42 27.66 35.42
N SER A 18 -28.73 27.54 35.18
CA SER A 18 -29.33 26.30 34.65
C SER A 18 -28.78 25.97 33.27
N PHE A 19 -28.64 26.95 32.39
CA PHE A 19 -28.05 26.76 31.06
C PHE A 19 -26.58 26.32 31.13
N VAL A 20 -25.78 26.91 32.03
CA VAL A 20 -24.37 26.52 32.21
C VAL A 20 -24.26 25.14 32.85
N ALA A 21 -25.10 24.82 33.84
CA ALA A 21 -25.15 23.52 34.50
C ALA A 21 -25.59 22.41 33.53
N ASP A 22 -26.63 22.66 32.73
CA ASP A 22 -27.12 21.74 31.71
C ASP A 22 -26.05 21.49 30.64
N ARG A 23 -25.37 22.55 30.20
CA ARG A 23 -24.24 22.44 29.26
C ARG A 23 -23.06 21.64 29.82
N TYR A 24 -22.74 21.81 31.10
CA TYR A 24 -21.68 21.06 31.78
C TYR A 24 -22.04 19.59 32.00
N LEU A 25 -23.28 19.32 32.41
CA LEU A 25 -23.80 17.96 32.61
C LEU A 25 -23.91 17.20 31.28
N HIS A 26 -24.36 17.86 30.21
CA HIS A 26 -24.36 17.28 28.87
C HIS A 26 -22.94 16.98 28.38
N SER A 27 -21.99 17.90 28.58
CA SER A 27 -20.59 17.70 28.18
C SER A 27 -19.90 16.58 28.96
N SER A 28 -20.19 16.43 30.26
CA SER A 28 -19.61 15.36 31.09
C SER A 28 -20.21 13.99 30.77
N ARG A 29 -21.53 13.91 30.54
CA ARG A 29 -22.20 12.67 30.12
C ARG A 29 -21.78 12.23 28.73
N SER A 30 -21.61 13.16 27.78
CA SER A 30 -21.13 12.82 26.43
C SER A 30 -19.69 12.31 26.47
N ALA A 31 -18.80 12.96 27.23
CA ALA A 31 -17.41 12.53 27.38
C ALA A 31 -17.29 11.11 27.98
N GLN A 32 -18.10 10.77 28.98
CA GLN A 32 -18.12 9.42 29.57
C GLN A 32 -18.66 8.36 28.58
N SER A 33 -19.65 8.71 27.77
CA SER A 33 -20.18 7.83 26.73
C SER A 33 -19.14 7.58 25.62
N GLU A 34 -18.45 8.63 25.19
CA GLU A 34 -17.37 8.59 24.20
C GLU A 34 -16.21 7.70 24.65
N GLU A 35 -15.71 7.89 25.88
CA GLU A 35 -14.62 7.08 26.43
C GLU A 35 -15.01 5.59 26.50
N LYS A 36 -16.27 5.29 26.85
CA LYS A 36 -16.79 3.92 26.87
C LYS A 36 -16.82 3.30 25.48
N GLN A 37 -17.19 4.06 24.44
CA GLN A 37 -17.18 3.59 23.06
C GLN A 37 -15.76 3.32 22.56
N VAL A 38 -14.81 4.23 22.83
CA VAL A 38 -13.40 4.04 22.48
C VAL A 38 -12.81 2.78 23.14
N LYS A 39 -13.03 2.59 24.45
CA LYS A 39 -12.58 1.38 25.17
C LYS A 39 -13.26 0.12 24.63
N LYS A 40 -14.52 0.21 24.19
CA LYS A 40 -15.22 -0.92 23.54
C LYS A 40 -14.57 -1.25 22.20
N LEU A 41 -14.35 -0.25 21.34
CA LEU A 41 -13.71 -0.41 20.04
C LEU A 41 -12.32 -1.03 20.16
N GLN A 42 -11.48 -0.55 21.07
CA GLN A 42 -10.14 -1.10 21.31
C GLN A 42 -10.19 -2.59 21.68
N ARG A 43 -11.13 -3.01 22.54
CA ARG A 43 -11.32 -4.42 22.91
C ARG A 43 -11.79 -5.26 21.71
N LEU A 44 -12.70 -4.74 20.88
CA LEU A 44 -13.16 -5.44 19.68
C LEU A 44 -12.03 -5.58 18.65
N LEU A 45 -11.26 -4.53 18.41
CA LEU A 45 -10.10 -4.53 17.52
C LEU A 45 -9.03 -5.54 17.96
N LEU A 46 -8.77 -5.65 19.27
CA LEU A 46 -7.85 -6.65 19.81
C LEU A 46 -8.33 -8.08 19.49
N ARG A 47 -9.63 -8.35 19.67
CA ARG A 47 -10.23 -9.65 19.34
C ARG A 47 -10.15 -9.95 17.85
N ALA A 48 -10.55 -8.98 17.01
CA ALA A 48 -10.48 -9.12 15.55
C ALA A 48 -9.04 -9.40 15.10
N CYS A 49 -8.07 -8.61 15.57
CA CYS A 49 -6.67 -8.77 15.24
C CYS A 49 -6.14 -10.16 15.63
N THR A 50 -6.50 -10.66 16.82
CA THR A 50 -6.13 -12.00 17.29
C THR A 50 -6.67 -13.08 16.35
N VAL A 51 -7.93 -12.99 15.94
CA VAL A 51 -8.56 -13.96 15.02
C VAL A 51 -7.89 -13.90 13.63
N VAL A 52 -7.63 -12.70 13.10
CA VAL A 52 -6.95 -12.53 11.81
C VAL A 52 -5.53 -13.09 11.84
N GLN A 53 -4.78 -12.85 12.92
CA GLN A 53 -3.41 -13.35 13.09
C GLN A 53 -3.35 -14.88 13.18
N GLU A 54 -4.30 -15.51 13.89
CA GLU A 54 -4.44 -16.96 13.93
C GLU A 54 -4.85 -17.51 12.56
N ALA A 55 -5.78 -16.84 11.87
CA ALA A 55 -6.23 -17.23 10.53
C ALA A 55 -5.11 -17.20 9.48
N ASP A 56 -4.24 -16.18 9.51
CA ASP A 56 -3.06 -16.12 8.63
C ASP A 56 -2.05 -17.26 8.90
N GLY A 57 -2.08 -17.84 10.11
CA GLY A 57 -1.23 -18.97 10.50
C GLY A 57 -1.81 -20.34 10.11
N ARG A 58 -2.94 -20.40 9.40
CA ARG A 58 -3.68 -21.62 9.10
C ARG A 58 -3.95 -21.77 7.61
N TYR A 59 -4.01 -23.00 7.10
CA TYR A 59 -4.44 -23.27 5.72
C TYR A 59 -5.97 -23.30 5.65
N ILE A 60 -6.57 -22.29 5.02
CA ILE A 60 -8.02 -22.13 4.90
C ILE A 60 -8.45 -22.44 3.47
N THR A 61 -9.10 -23.59 3.29
CA THR A 61 -9.57 -24.07 1.98
C THR A 61 -11.02 -23.69 1.68
N ASN A 62 -11.83 -23.50 2.72
CA ASN A 62 -13.25 -23.21 2.59
C ASN A 62 -13.49 -21.77 2.08
N PRO A 63 -14.15 -21.58 0.92
CA PRO A 63 -14.39 -20.25 0.36
C PRO A 63 -15.26 -19.34 1.25
N GLY A 64 -16.23 -19.91 1.99
CA GLY A 64 -17.07 -19.17 2.93
C GLY A 64 -16.25 -18.62 4.11
N MET A 65 -15.32 -19.42 4.65
CA MET A 65 -14.38 -18.95 5.67
C MET A 65 -13.47 -17.84 5.15
N LEU A 66 -13.01 -17.92 3.90
CA LEU A 66 -12.21 -16.85 3.30
C LEU A 66 -13.02 -15.54 3.17
N ALA A 67 -14.31 -15.63 2.80
CA ALA A 67 -15.18 -14.47 2.76
C ALA A 67 -15.39 -13.87 4.16
N GLN A 68 -15.58 -14.70 5.19
CA GLN A 68 -15.65 -14.26 6.58
C GLN A 68 -14.36 -13.56 7.03
N LEU A 69 -13.19 -14.12 6.71
CA LEU A 69 -11.91 -13.49 7.01
C LEU A 69 -11.78 -12.12 6.34
N SER A 70 -12.17 -11.99 5.07
CA SER A 70 -12.18 -10.70 4.36
C SER A 70 -13.08 -9.68 5.04
N MET A 71 -14.32 -10.06 5.41
CA MET A 71 -15.24 -9.17 6.13
C MET A 71 -14.66 -8.72 7.48
N LEU A 72 -14.05 -9.63 8.24
CA LEU A 72 -13.41 -9.31 9.51
C LEU A 72 -12.24 -8.35 9.33
N THR A 73 -11.38 -8.58 8.34
CA THR A 73 -10.22 -7.71 8.08
C THR A 73 -10.64 -6.30 7.66
N ASP A 74 -11.68 -6.19 6.83
CA ASP A 74 -12.22 -4.92 6.37
C ASP A 74 -12.83 -4.12 7.53
N ALA A 75 -13.69 -4.75 8.34
CA ALA A 75 -14.25 -4.14 9.55
C ALA A 75 -13.17 -3.75 10.57
N MET A 76 -12.12 -4.57 10.71
CA MET A 76 -10.99 -4.27 11.58
C MET A 76 -10.25 -3.01 11.13
N TYR A 77 -9.93 -2.87 9.83
CA TYR A 77 -9.24 -1.68 9.33
C TYR A 77 -10.10 -0.41 9.45
N ARG A 78 -11.40 -0.50 9.16
CA ARG A 78 -12.33 0.63 9.40
C ARG A 78 -12.36 1.03 10.88
N GLY A 79 -12.41 0.05 11.79
CA GLY A 79 -12.36 0.33 13.22
C GLY A 79 -11.05 1.01 13.65
N TYR A 80 -9.89 0.59 13.13
CA TYR A 80 -8.61 1.28 13.40
C TYR A 80 -8.59 2.71 12.85
N TRP A 81 -9.17 2.93 11.66
CA TRP A 81 -9.29 4.25 11.07
C TRP A 81 -10.17 5.17 11.93
N ALA A 82 -11.36 4.69 12.34
CA ALA A 82 -12.28 5.43 13.21
C ALA A 82 -11.66 5.76 14.57
N LEU A 83 -10.94 4.81 15.17
CA LEU A 83 -10.21 5.01 16.41
C LEU A 83 -9.16 6.14 16.30
N GLY A 84 -8.42 6.17 15.19
CA GLY A 84 -7.43 7.22 14.91
C GLY A 84 -8.08 8.59 14.73
N ALA A 85 -9.12 8.67 13.88
CA ALA A 85 -9.84 9.91 13.59
C ALA A 85 -10.43 10.55 14.86
N PHE A 86 -11.00 9.74 15.76
CA PHE A 86 -11.49 10.22 17.06
C PHE A 86 -10.36 10.74 17.96
N GLY A 87 -9.24 10.01 18.02
CA GLY A 87 -8.08 10.39 18.82
C GLY A 87 -7.56 11.80 18.53
N TYR A 88 -7.48 12.19 17.25
CA TYR A 88 -6.95 13.51 16.85
C TYR A 88 -7.81 14.68 17.31
N MET A 89 -9.12 14.52 17.34
CA MET A 89 -10.04 15.60 17.73
C MET A 89 -9.98 15.91 19.23
N SER A 90 -9.76 14.89 20.07
CA SER A 90 -9.58 15.09 21.52
C SER A 90 -8.33 15.93 21.85
N LEU A 91 -7.30 15.86 21.01
CA LEU A 91 -6.07 16.66 21.13
C LEU A 91 -6.28 18.10 20.66
N GLU A 92 -7.06 18.34 19.62
CA GLU A 92 -7.39 19.70 19.17
C GLU A 92 -8.20 20.48 20.23
N GLU A 93 -9.07 19.80 20.99
CA GLU A 93 -9.82 20.43 22.09
C GLU A 93 -8.91 20.87 23.25
N THR A 94 -7.84 20.14 23.54
CA THR A 94 -6.89 20.48 24.63
C THR A 94 -5.92 21.60 24.27
N GLU A 95 -5.63 21.82 22.97
CA GLU A 95 -4.71 22.86 22.50
C GLU A 95 -5.35 24.25 22.37
N THR A 96 -6.68 24.37 22.50
CA THR A 96 -7.40 25.66 22.36
C THR A 96 -7.47 26.51 23.64
N THR A 97 -6.81 26.11 24.72
CA THR A 97 -6.62 26.98 25.90
C THR A 97 -5.47 27.97 25.66
N PRO A 98 -5.67 29.29 25.76
CA PRO A 98 -4.63 30.26 25.46
C PRO A 98 -3.58 30.25 26.58
N MET A 99 -2.36 29.77 26.27
CA MET A 99 -1.18 30.14 27.06
C MET A 99 -0.72 31.52 26.58
N GLU A 100 -0.76 32.48 27.50
CA GLU A 100 -0.09 33.77 27.37
C GLU A 100 1.43 33.53 27.31
N GLU A 101 2.06 33.80 26.16
CA GLU A 101 3.49 34.06 26.10
C GLU A 101 3.73 35.46 25.52
N GLY A 102 4.27 36.33 26.38
CA GLY A 102 4.68 37.68 26.06
C GLY A 102 5.89 37.71 25.13
N GLY A 103 5.77 38.55 24.09
CA GLY A 103 6.79 39.22 23.26
C GLY A 103 8.21 38.65 23.12
N VAL A 104 8.62 38.35 21.88
CA VAL A 104 9.32 39.29 20.97
C VAL A 104 9.02 38.88 19.52
N ARG A 105 8.71 39.89 18.70
CA ARG A 105 8.27 39.82 17.31
C ARG A 105 9.46 39.56 16.38
N ASN A 106 9.46 38.46 15.61
CA ASN A 106 9.82 38.39 14.18
C ASN A 106 9.92 36.94 13.65
N SER A 107 8.80 36.43 13.12
CA SER A 107 8.69 35.74 11.83
C SER A 107 7.28 35.15 11.76
N SER A 108 6.58 35.37 10.67
CA SER A 108 5.20 34.92 10.48
C SER A 108 5.11 33.40 10.69
N PRO A 109 4.24 32.87 11.57
CA PRO A 109 4.02 31.44 11.64
C PRO A 109 3.48 30.97 10.28
N PRO A 110 3.90 29.79 9.78
CA PRO A 110 3.46 29.31 8.48
C PRO A 110 1.93 29.24 8.44
N LYS A 111 1.34 29.77 7.36
CA LYS A 111 -0.10 29.93 7.12
C LYS A 111 -0.92 28.61 7.14
N CYS A 112 -0.35 27.49 7.57
CA CYS A 112 -0.92 26.14 7.40
C CYS A 112 -1.84 25.67 8.56
N LEU A 113 -1.87 26.36 9.70
CA LEU A 113 -2.72 25.96 10.84
C LEU A 113 -4.11 26.62 10.88
N ARG A 114 -4.35 27.70 10.12
CA ARG A 114 -5.59 28.49 10.23
C ARG A 114 -6.78 27.92 9.46
N THR A 115 -6.56 27.10 8.43
CA THR A 115 -7.67 26.58 7.61
C THR A 115 -8.41 25.43 8.29
N VAL A 116 -7.87 24.84 9.36
CA VAL A 116 -8.49 23.73 10.10
C VAL A 116 -9.29 24.20 11.33
N HIS A 117 -8.94 25.35 11.92
CA HIS A 117 -9.53 25.83 13.17
C HIS A 117 -10.98 26.35 13.07
N GLY A 118 -11.52 26.57 11.86
CA GLY A 118 -12.86 27.14 11.67
C GLY A 118 -14.03 26.15 11.67
N SER A 119 -13.78 24.83 11.63
CA SER A 119 -14.81 23.80 11.36
C SER A 119 -15.04 22.79 12.51
N ALA A 120 -14.18 22.78 13.54
CA ALA A 120 -14.05 21.69 14.52
C ALA A 120 -15.35 21.28 15.24
N LYS A 121 -16.23 22.22 15.61
CA LYS A 121 -17.45 21.90 16.38
C LYS A 121 -18.57 21.24 15.58
N LYS A 122 -18.65 21.48 14.26
CA LYS A 122 -19.68 20.86 13.40
C LYS A 122 -19.32 19.42 13.02
N ASN A 123 -18.05 19.05 13.11
CA ASN A 123 -17.57 17.73 12.69
C ASN A 123 -17.57 16.69 13.82
N LYS A 124 -17.46 17.08 15.10
CA LYS A 124 -17.38 16.12 16.23
C LYS A 124 -18.61 15.20 16.34
N SER A 125 -19.82 15.74 16.17
CA SER A 125 -21.06 14.95 16.21
C SER A 125 -21.12 13.92 15.08
N MET A 126 -20.70 14.30 13.87
CA MET A 126 -20.65 13.41 12.71
C MET A 126 -19.66 12.25 12.94
N TYR A 127 -18.45 12.54 13.42
CA TYR A 127 -17.46 11.50 13.75
C TYR A 127 -17.86 10.60 14.91
N LEU A 128 -18.65 11.10 15.88
CA LEU A 128 -19.15 10.27 16.99
C LEU A 128 -20.21 9.28 16.48
N VAL A 129 -21.11 9.74 15.60
CA VAL A 129 -22.06 8.86 14.90
C VAL A 129 -21.32 7.82 14.06
N ASP A 130 -20.27 8.24 13.32
CA ASP A 130 -19.43 7.33 12.56
C ASP A 130 -18.72 6.31 13.47
N LEU A 131 -18.14 6.75 14.60
CA LEU A 131 -17.49 5.88 15.58
C LEU A 131 -18.46 4.85 16.16
N GLN A 132 -19.68 5.27 16.51
CA GLN A 132 -20.70 4.37 17.02
C GLN A 132 -21.12 3.34 15.96
N GLY A 133 -21.34 3.78 14.72
CA GLY A 133 -21.65 2.89 13.60
C GLY A 133 -20.55 1.86 13.34
N GLU A 134 -19.27 2.27 13.43
CA GLU A 134 -18.14 1.34 13.28
C GLU A 134 -18.00 0.36 14.45
N VAL A 135 -18.31 0.78 15.68
CA VAL A 135 -18.36 -0.13 16.84
C VAL A 135 -19.44 -1.18 16.66
N GLU A 136 -20.65 -0.77 16.25
CA GLU A 136 -21.78 -1.66 16.00
C GLU A 136 -21.46 -2.63 14.85
N SER A 137 -20.92 -2.12 13.73
CA SER A 137 -20.49 -2.96 12.59
C SER A 137 -19.44 -4.00 12.98
N LEU A 138 -18.40 -3.61 13.72
CA LEU A 138 -17.36 -4.55 14.14
C LEU A 138 -17.87 -5.56 15.17
N GLU A 139 -18.78 -5.16 16.05
CA GLU A 139 -19.43 -6.06 17.00
C GLU A 139 -20.28 -7.12 16.30
N ASP A 140 -21.08 -6.72 15.31
CA ASP A 140 -21.90 -7.64 14.50
C ASP A 140 -21.03 -8.64 13.75
N VAL A 141 -19.95 -8.16 13.10
CA VAL A 141 -19.02 -9.03 12.39
C VAL A 141 -18.36 -10.00 13.36
N ILE A 142 -17.86 -9.56 14.53
CA ILE A 142 -17.23 -10.45 15.52
C ILE A 142 -18.24 -11.45 16.10
N ALA A 143 -19.49 -11.04 16.33
CA ALA A 143 -20.55 -11.95 16.79
C ALA A 143 -20.81 -13.07 15.78
N SER A 144 -20.69 -12.78 14.47
CA SER A 144 -20.83 -13.77 13.39
C SER A 144 -19.60 -14.69 13.18
N MET A 145 -18.52 -14.52 13.95
CA MET A 145 -17.27 -15.30 13.79
C MET A 145 -17.19 -16.56 14.68
N VAL A 146 -18.24 -16.91 15.42
CA VAL A 146 -18.19 -18.06 16.35
C VAL A 146 -17.91 -19.36 15.60
N GLU A 147 -18.68 -19.65 14.56
CA GLU A 147 -18.51 -20.84 13.71
C GLU A 147 -17.17 -20.81 12.97
N PHE A 148 -16.76 -19.63 12.50
CA PHE A 148 -15.46 -19.43 11.84
C PHE A 148 -14.32 -19.86 12.76
N VAL A 149 -14.30 -19.40 14.01
CA VAL A 149 -13.25 -19.72 14.98
C VAL A 149 -13.22 -21.22 15.32
N VAL A 150 -14.39 -21.85 15.45
CA VAL A 150 -14.48 -23.31 15.70
C VAL A 150 -13.90 -24.09 14.51
N LEU A 151 -14.30 -23.74 13.29
CA LEU A 151 -13.80 -24.40 12.08
C LEU A 151 -12.30 -24.14 11.86
N LEU A 152 -11.83 -22.94 12.19
CA LEU A 152 -10.41 -22.58 12.09
C LEU A 152 -9.51 -23.46 12.96
N GLY A 153 -10.02 -23.93 14.10
CA GLY A 153 -9.32 -24.88 14.97
C GLY A 153 -8.96 -26.19 14.26
N GLY A 154 -9.79 -26.62 13.31
CA GLY A 154 -9.58 -27.82 12.49
C GLY A 154 -8.67 -27.63 11.28
N CYS A 155 -8.27 -26.40 10.95
CA CYS A 155 -7.35 -26.13 9.85
C CYS A 155 -5.90 -26.47 10.23
N ASP A 156 -5.15 -27.03 9.29
CA ASP A 156 -3.70 -27.25 9.44
C ASP A 156 -2.97 -25.94 9.74
N ARG A 157 -1.99 -26.00 10.64
CA ARG A 157 -1.09 -24.87 10.91
C ARG A 157 -0.01 -24.74 9.85
N MET A 158 0.24 -23.51 9.40
CA MET A 158 1.41 -23.18 8.61
C MET A 158 2.65 -23.23 9.51
N LEU A 159 3.73 -23.88 9.05
CA LEU A 159 5.01 -23.84 9.74
C LEU A 159 5.60 -22.44 9.60
N ARG A 160 5.44 -21.60 10.63
CA ARG A 160 6.05 -20.26 10.68
C ARG A 160 7.49 -20.39 11.14
N ARG A 161 8.44 -19.82 10.38
CA ARG A 161 9.79 -19.59 10.89
C ARG A 161 9.71 -18.51 11.99
N PRO A 162 10.42 -18.67 13.13
CA PRO A 162 10.31 -17.75 14.27
C PRO A 162 10.54 -16.27 13.93
N TYR A 163 11.33 -16.00 12.89
CA TYR A 163 11.75 -14.65 12.49
C TYR A 163 10.79 -13.93 11.52
N ASP A 164 9.81 -14.64 10.95
CA ASP A 164 8.90 -14.10 9.93
C ASP A 164 7.70 -13.34 10.53
N SER A 165 7.53 -13.31 11.86
CA SER A 165 6.27 -12.86 12.48
C SER A 165 6.36 -11.58 13.32
N TYR A 166 7.51 -11.21 13.90
CA TYR A 166 7.54 -10.13 14.90
C TYR A 166 8.77 -9.21 14.93
N LEU A 167 9.93 -9.60 14.37
CA LEU A 167 11.16 -8.80 14.52
C LEU A 167 11.37 -7.78 13.40
N TYR A 168 10.79 -8.02 12.21
CA TYR A 168 10.80 -7.07 11.11
C TYR A 168 9.46 -7.14 10.37
N SER A 169 8.56 -6.20 10.68
CA SER A 169 7.30 -5.96 9.92
C SER A 169 7.55 -5.74 8.41
N ASP A 170 8.80 -5.59 8.00
CA ASP A 170 9.24 -5.29 6.65
C ASP A 170 9.35 -6.55 5.74
N ASN A 171 9.13 -7.76 6.27
CA ASN A 171 9.20 -9.04 5.53
C ASN A 171 7.84 -9.77 5.36
N ILE A 172 6.74 -9.18 5.84
CA ILE A 172 5.42 -9.83 5.85
C ILE A 172 4.57 -9.29 4.71
N MET A 173 3.85 -10.21 4.05
CA MET A 173 2.80 -9.83 3.12
C MET A 173 1.61 -9.25 3.88
N PHE A 174 1.41 -7.94 3.77
CA PHE A 174 0.30 -7.26 4.42
C PHE A 174 -1.02 -7.38 3.63
N GLY A 175 -2.13 -7.60 4.33
CA GLY A 175 -3.50 -7.42 3.84
C GLY A 175 -4.04 -8.49 2.87
N ARG A 176 -3.17 -9.22 2.15
CA ARG A 176 -3.55 -10.17 1.10
C ARG A 176 -3.91 -11.56 1.60
N TYR A 177 -4.59 -11.66 2.73
CA TYR A 177 -4.85 -12.94 3.40
C TYR A 177 -5.69 -13.87 2.52
N ALA A 178 -6.82 -13.39 2.00
CA ALA A 178 -7.72 -14.21 1.18
C ALA A 178 -7.08 -14.61 -0.16
N GLU A 179 -6.38 -13.69 -0.82
CA GLU A 179 -5.71 -13.96 -2.09
C GLU A 179 -4.52 -14.91 -1.94
N LYS A 180 -3.76 -14.80 -0.83
CA LYS A 180 -2.72 -15.76 -0.46
C LYS A 180 -3.29 -17.17 -0.28
N GLN A 181 -4.40 -17.31 0.43
CA GLN A 181 -5.05 -18.61 0.63
C GLN A 181 -5.58 -19.19 -0.69
N LYS A 182 -6.26 -18.38 -1.52
CA LYS A 182 -6.71 -18.82 -2.86
C LYS A 182 -5.56 -19.32 -3.72
N LEU A 183 -4.44 -18.60 -3.71
CA LEU A 183 -3.25 -19.00 -4.46
C LEU A 183 -2.63 -20.29 -3.91
N LEU A 184 -2.48 -20.41 -2.59
CA LEU A 184 -2.01 -21.65 -1.94
C LEU A 184 -2.91 -22.84 -2.29
N ASN A 185 -4.23 -22.67 -2.22
CA ASN A 185 -5.20 -23.71 -2.54
C ASN A 185 -5.04 -24.17 -3.99
N PHE A 186 -4.92 -23.25 -4.95
CA PHE A 186 -4.69 -23.60 -6.36
C PHE A 186 -3.39 -24.38 -6.57
N VAL A 187 -2.30 -23.92 -5.94
CA VAL A 187 -0.95 -24.47 -6.10
C VAL A 187 -0.81 -25.85 -5.47
N LEU A 188 -1.42 -26.08 -4.31
CA LEU A 188 -1.34 -27.35 -3.56
C LEU A 188 -2.46 -28.34 -3.90
N GLN A 189 -3.45 -27.95 -4.71
CA GLN A 189 -4.50 -28.86 -5.17
C GLN A 189 -3.93 -30.00 -6.01
N HIS A 190 -4.10 -31.23 -5.50
CA HIS A 190 -3.65 -32.48 -6.12
C HIS A 190 -4.45 -32.93 -7.35
N HIS A 191 -5.59 -32.31 -7.65
CA HIS A 191 -6.37 -32.65 -8.82
C HIS A 191 -5.72 -32.09 -10.08
N GLY A 192 -5.26 -32.99 -10.97
CA GLY A 192 -4.93 -32.67 -12.35
C GLY A 192 -6.17 -32.21 -13.12
N SER A 193 -5.99 -31.35 -14.11
CA SER A 193 -7.08 -30.99 -15.03
C SER A 193 -7.48 -32.23 -15.82
N PRO A 194 -8.78 -32.54 -16.01
CA PRO A 194 -9.20 -33.60 -16.91
C PRO A 194 -8.72 -33.28 -18.33
N GLY A 195 -7.64 -33.92 -18.77
CA GLY A 195 -6.98 -33.65 -20.05
C GLY A 195 -5.45 -33.51 -20.00
N GLY A 196 -4.81 -33.67 -18.83
CA GLY A 196 -3.34 -33.73 -18.71
C GLY A 196 -2.60 -32.40 -18.93
N SER A 197 -3.32 -31.31 -19.23
CA SER A 197 -2.74 -29.98 -19.34
C SER A 197 -2.62 -29.29 -17.97
N PRO A 198 -1.52 -28.57 -17.71
CA PRO A 198 -1.37 -27.78 -16.49
C PRO A 198 -2.49 -26.77 -16.31
N ALA A 199 -3.07 -26.71 -15.11
CA ALA A 199 -4.05 -25.68 -14.78
C ALA A 199 -3.39 -24.29 -14.80
N VAL A 200 -4.10 -23.29 -15.28
CA VAL A 200 -3.62 -21.91 -15.44
C VAL A 200 -4.44 -20.96 -14.56
N LEU A 201 -3.78 -20.30 -13.62
CA LEU A 201 -4.38 -19.29 -12.75
C LEU A 201 -3.88 -17.88 -13.10
N PRO A 202 -4.75 -16.99 -13.59
CA PRO A 202 -4.40 -15.58 -13.74
C PRO A 202 -4.46 -14.82 -12.41
N VAL A 203 -3.40 -14.06 -12.11
CA VAL A 203 -3.33 -13.05 -11.05
C VAL A 203 -3.28 -11.68 -11.71
N ILE A 204 -4.40 -10.95 -11.65
CA ILE A 204 -4.64 -9.72 -12.42
C ILE A 204 -4.80 -8.55 -11.45
N GLY A 205 -4.27 -7.38 -11.80
CA GLY A 205 -4.44 -6.18 -10.97
C GLY A 205 -3.62 -4.99 -11.46
N GLY A 206 -3.81 -3.84 -10.82
CA GLY A 206 -3.13 -2.59 -11.19
C GLY A 206 -1.58 -2.63 -11.11
N PRO A 207 -0.91 -1.56 -11.54
CA PRO A 207 0.54 -1.44 -11.40
C PRO A 207 0.93 -1.41 -9.91
N VAL A 208 1.99 -2.14 -9.54
CA VAL A 208 2.62 -2.10 -8.20
C VAL A 208 1.68 -2.43 -7.03
N VAL A 209 0.59 -3.17 -7.26
CA VAL A 209 -0.36 -3.63 -6.22
C VAL A 209 0.13 -4.85 -5.40
N GLY A 210 1.30 -5.40 -5.75
CA GLY A 210 1.92 -6.51 -5.01
C GLY A 210 1.77 -7.91 -5.63
N LYS A 211 1.29 -8.04 -6.88
CA LYS A 211 1.09 -9.36 -7.53
C LYS A 211 2.31 -10.27 -7.51
N ARG A 212 3.46 -9.74 -7.94
CA ARG A 212 4.71 -10.51 -7.97
C ARG A 212 5.20 -10.85 -6.57
N THR A 213 4.98 -9.95 -5.60
CA THR A 213 5.25 -10.22 -4.19
C THR A 213 4.35 -11.32 -3.65
N LEU A 214 3.06 -11.35 -4.01
CA LEU A 214 2.09 -12.39 -3.63
C LEU A 214 2.53 -13.76 -4.12
N VAL A 215 2.81 -13.87 -5.41
CA VAL A 215 3.27 -15.13 -6.01
C VAL A 215 4.60 -15.56 -5.38
N ALA A 216 5.56 -14.65 -5.24
CA ALA A 216 6.86 -14.99 -4.67
C ALA A 216 6.78 -15.37 -3.18
N HIS A 217 5.84 -14.80 -2.42
CA HIS A 217 5.59 -15.17 -1.03
C HIS A 217 4.99 -16.58 -0.92
N VAL A 218 4.05 -16.95 -1.80
CA VAL A 218 3.49 -18.31 -1.85
C VAL A 218 4.52 -19.32 -2.34
N CYS A 219 5.33 -19.01 -3.35
CA CYS A 219 6.40 -19.89 -3.83
C CYS A 219 7.46 -20.20 -2.77
N LYS A 220 7.60 -19.33 -1.76
CA LYS A 220 8.50 -19.54 -0.62
C LYS A 220 7.95 -20.48 0.44
N ASP A 221 6.65 -20.77 0.44
CA ASP A 221 6.06 -21.71 1.39
C ASP A 221 6.75 -23.08 1.24
N GLU A 222 7.13 -23.70 2.37
CA GLU A 222 7.89 -24.95 2.37
C GLU A 222 7.10 -26.09 1.72
N ARG A 223 5.76 -26.11 1.87
CA ARG A 223 4.91 -27.08 1.19
C ARG A 223 4.92 -26.86 -0.31
N VAL A 224 4.83 -25.61 -0.76
CA VAL A 224 4.86 -25.27 -2.21
C VAL A 224 6.21 -25.62 -2.80
N SER A 225 7.30 -25.14 -2.21
CA SER A 225 8.66 -25.42 -2.69
C SER A 225 9.03 -26.90 -2.67
N SER A 226 8.46 -27.70 -1.76
CA SER A 226 8.62 -29.17 -1.75
C SER A 226 7.67 -29.89 -2.72
N HIS A 227 6.59 -29.24 -3.16
CA HIS A 227 5.58 -29.83 -4.06
C HIS A 227 5.98 -29.82 -5.53
N PHE A 228 6.89 -28.92 -5.93
CA PHE A 228 7.39 -28.79 -7.29
C PHE A 228 8.90 -29.04 -7.33
N SER A 229 9.36 -29.74 -8.37
CA SER A 229 10.81 -29.96 -8.59
C SER A 229 11.52 -28.67 -8.97
N SER A 230 10.82 -27.74 -9.64
CA SER A 230 11.33 -26.42 -9.98
C SER A 230 10.22 -25.39 -10.13
N ILE A 231 10.58 -24.12 -9.89
CA ILE A 231 9.73 -22.95 -10.11
C ILE A 231 10.39 -22.09 -11.19
N LEU A 232 9.71 -21.93 -12.32
CA LEU A 232 10.23 -21.20 -13.47
C LEU A 232 9.61 -19.81 -13.53
N HIS A 233 10.45 -18.79 -13.70
CA HIS A 233 9.99 -17.43 -13.91
C HIS A 233 10.20 -17.03 -15.37
N LEU A 234 9.09 -16.83 -16.09
CA LEU A 234 9.06 -16.49 -17.50
C LEU A 234 8.51 -15.07 -17.68
N ASN A 235 9.10 -14.31 -18.59
CA ASN A 235 8.55 -13.08 -19.14
C ASN A 235 7.93 -13.33 -20.53
N GLY A 236 7.32 -12.30 -21.11
CA GLY A 236 6.76 -12.28 -22.47
C GLY A 236 7.63 -12.99 -23.51
N ASP A 237 8.86 -12.50 -23.68
CA ASP A 237 9.78 -13.00 -24.71
C ASP A 237 10.23 -14.45 -24.45
N SER A 238 10.39 -14.84 -23.19
CA SER A 238 10.83 -16.19 -22.82
C SER A 238 9.74 -17.24 -22.98
N PHE A 239 8.46 -16.90 -22.79
CA PHE A 239 7.39 -17.88 -22.99
C PHE A 239 7.17 -18.15 -24.49
N CYS A 240 7.27 -17.13 -25.35
CA CYS A 240 7.25 -17.30 -26.81
C CYS A 240 8.37 -18.23 -27.27
N ARG A 241 9.59 -18.04 -26.76
CA ARG A 241 10.74 -18.93 -27.09
C ARG A 241 10.52 -20.39 -26.70
N ILE A 242 9.89 -20.65 -25.55
CA ILE A 242 9.54 -22.02 -25.15
C ILE A 242 8.49 -22.60 -26.11
N ALA A 243 7.50 -21.80 -26.50
CA ALA A 243 6.49 -22.19 -27.48
C ALA A 243 7.09 -22.51 -28.86
N ASP A 244 8.16 -21.82 -29.27
CA ASP A 244 8.76 -21.94 -30.60
C ASP A 244 9.83 -23.05 -30.71
N HIS A 245 10.55 -23.34 -29.63
CA HIS A 245 11.76 -24.19 -29.70
C HIS A 245 11.71 -25.46 -28.86
N GLY A 246 10.70 -25.62 -28.00
CA GLY A 246 10.60 -26.75 -27.09
C GLY A 246 11.67 -26.72 -25.99
N GLY A 247 11.24 -26.62 -24.74
CA GLY A 247 12.12 -26.82 -23.58
C GLY A 247 11.87 -28.19 -22.98
N ILE A 248 12.92 -29.00 -22.77
CA ILE A 248 12.79 -30.23 -21.98
C ILE A 248 12.58 -29.82 -20.52
N MET A 249 11.34 -29.99 -20.04
CA MET A 249 10.88 -29.52 -18.73
C MET A 249 10.46 -30.72 -17.88
N SER A 250 11.40 -31.59 -17.51
CA SER A 250 11.06 -32.81 -16.75
C SER A 250 10.76 -32.50 -15.29
N GLY A 251 9.75 -33.17 -14.74
CA GLY A 251 9.33 -33.03 -13.35
C GLY A 251 8.06 -32.21 -13.20
N LYS A 252 7.60 -32.12 -11.95
CA LYS A 252 6.44 -31.33 -11.57
C LYS A 252 6.82 -29.87 -11.40
N ILE A 253 6.37 -29.01 -12.32
CA ILE A 253 6.86 -27.63 -12.45
C ILE A 253 5.76 -26.62 -12.13
N LEU A 254 6.16 -25.53 -11.46
CA LEU A 254 5.35 -24.33 -11.32
C LEU A 254 5.90 -23.23 -12.24
N ALA A 255 5.20 -22.92 -13.33
CA ALA A 255 5.58 -21.84 -14.23
C ALA A 255 4.89 -20.53 -13.85
N VAL A 256 5.66 -19.48 -13.59
CA VAL A 256 5.18 -18.13 -13.31
C VAL A 256 5.47 -17.24 -14.51
N VAL A 257 4.44 -16.87 -15.26
CA VAL A 257 4.54 -16.09 -16.50
C VAL A 257 4.12 -14.63 -16.25
N GLU A 258 5.04 -13.67 -16.37
CA GLU A 258 4.74 -12.24 -16.27
C GLU A 258 4.44 -11.64 -17.65
N LEU A 259 3.18 -11.23 -17.84
CA LEU A 259 2.67 -10.62 -19.07
C LEU A 259 2.56 -9.10 -18.90
N VAL A 260 3.30 -8.38 -19.75
CA VAL A 260 3.31 -6.90 -19.79
C VAL A 260 2.45 -6.36 -20.93
N ALA A 261 2.27 -7.16 -22.00
CA ALA A 261 1.45 -6.86 -23.16
C ALA A 261 0.42 -7.97 -23.37
N ASP A 262 -0.58 -7.70 -24.21
CA ASP A 262 -1.57 -8.71 -24.60
C ASP A 262 -0.90 -9.79 -25.44
N VAL A 263 -1.35 -11.03 -25.28
CA VAL A 263 -0.77 -12.20 -25.93
C VAL A 263 -1.75 -12.71 -26.98
N ASP A 264 -1.23 -13.08 -28.14
CA ASP A 264 -2.04 -13.71 -29.18
C ASP A 264 -2.53 -15.10 -28.73
N GLU A 265 -3.76 -15.47 -29.06
CA GLU A 265 -4.33 -16.77 -28.68
C GLU A 265 -3.54 -17.94 -29.28
N GLU A 266 -2.98 -17.76 -30.48
CA GLU A 266 -2.19 -18.77 -31.16
C GLU A 266 -0.89 -19.05 -30.41
N ASP A 267 -0.19 -17.99 -29.98
CA ASP A 267 1.06 -18.11 -29.20
C ASP A 267 0.80 -18.73 -27.83
N TRP A 268 -0.30 -18.33 -27.18
CA TRP A 268 -0.71 -18.95 -25.92
C TRP A 268 -1.10 -20.42 -26.08
N ALA A 269 -1.79 -20.79 -27.17
CA ALA A 269 -2.15 -22.16 -27.48
C ALA A 269 -0.90 -23.04 -27.74
N LYS A 270 0.09 -22.53 -28.49
CA LYS A 270 1.38 -23.20 -28.69
C LYS A 270 2.11 -23.43 -27.36
N PHE A 271 2.15 -22.41 -26.50
CA PHE A 271 2.71 -22.55 -25.16
C PHE A 271 1.98 -23.63 -24.35
N ARG A 272 0.64 -23.60 -24.30
CA ARG A 272 -0.18 -24.60 -23.58
C ARG A 272 0.07 -26.02 -24.07
N SER A 273 0.16 -26.22 -25.39
CA SER A 273 0.48 -27.52 -25.99
C SER A 273 1.88 -27.99 -25.59
N THR A 274 2.86 -27.08 -25.62
CA THR A 274 4.25 -27.39 -25.23
C THR A 274 4.34 -27.79 -23.77
N VAL A 275 3.71 -27.06 -22.85
CA VAL A 275 3.77 -27.41 -21.42
C VAL A 275 2.96 -28.67 -21.08
N ALA A 276 1.86 -28.94 -21.79
CA ALA A 276 1.08 -30.17 -21.62
C ALA A 276 1.83 -31.44 -22.07
N THR A 277 2.76 -31.30 -23.01
CA THR A 277 3.57 -32.42 -23.52
C THR A 277 4.90 -32.58 -22.80
N SER A 278 5.44 -31.50 -22.22
CA SER A 278 6.77 -31.49 -21.63
C SER A 278 6.80 -31.65 -20.11
N MET A 279 5.76 -31.24 -19.39
CA MET A 279 5.73 -31.23 -17.92
C MET A 279 4.99 -32.44 -17.35
N ASP A 280 5.36 -32.86 -16.14
CA ASP A 280 4.70 -33.96 -15.45
C ASP A 280 3.32 -33.55 -14.92
N ASP A 281 2.45 -34.54 -14.66
CA ASP A 281 1.13 -34.31 -14.07
C ASP A 281 1.21 -33.59 -12.72
N GLY A 282 0.21 -32.75 -12.47
CA GLY A 282 0.17 -31.85 -11.32
C GLY A 282 0.99 -30.56 -11.48
N SER A 283 1.66 -30.35 -12.62
CA SER A 283 2.27 -29.05 -12.95
C SER A 283 1.21 -27.95 -13.06
N LYS A 284 1.61 -26.71 -12.77
CA LYS A 284 0.70 -25.55 -12.69
C LYS A 284 1.33 -24.33 -13.37
N VAL A 285 0.49 -23.46 -13.90
CA VAL A 285 0.89 -22.18 -14.47
C VAL A 285 0.20 -21.04 -13.71
N ILE A 286 0.96 -20.03 -13.32
CA ILE A 286 0.47 -18.76 -12.77
C ILE A 286 0.79 -17.67 -13.76
N ILE A 287 -0.21 -16.89 -14.17
CA ILE A 287 -0.01 -15.68 -14.96
C ILE A 287 -0.03 -14.48 -14.03
N ILE A 288 0.94 -13.57 -14.16
CA ILE A 288 0.93 -12.26 -13.52
C ILE A 288 0.70 -11.22 -14.60
N SER A 289 -0.39 -10.46 -14.51
CA SER A 289 -0.74 -9.48 -15.55
C SER A 289 -1.38 -8.20 -14.99
N ARG A 290 -1.27 -7.13 -15.77
CA ARG A 290 -2.01 -5.87 -15.55
C ARG A 290 -3.27 -5.76 -16.43
N LEU A 291 -3.38 -6.63 -17.42
CA LEU A 291 -4.40 -6.55 -18.45
C LEU A 291 -5.57 -7.44 -18.09
N LYS A 292 -6.77 -6.88 -18.04
CA LYS A 292 -7.99 -7.68 -17.82
C LYS A 292 -8.20 -8.71 -18.93
N SER A 293 -7.73 -8.44 -20.15
CA SER A 293 -7.77 -9.40 -21.27
C SER A 293 -7.09 -10.73 -20.97
N SER A 294 -6.12 -10.78 -20.05
CA SER A 294 -5.42 -12.03 -19.68
C SER A 294 -6.28 -13.03 -18.89
N GLU A 295 -7.50 -12.65 -18.48
CA GLU A 295 -8.49 -13.55 -17.87
C GLU A 295 -8.81 -14.73 -18.80
N ARG A 296 -8.90 -14.49 -20.12
CA ARG A 296 -9.20 -15.52 -21.14
C ARG A 296 -8.15 -16.64 -21.24
N LEU A 297 -6.94 -16.37 -20.74
CA LEU A 297 -5.82 -17.31 -20.80
C LEU A 297 -5.90 -18.36 -19.68
N GLY A 298 -6.67 -18.09 -18.62
CA GLY A 298 -6.86 -18.95 -17.46
C GLY A 298 -7.73 -20.16 -17.73
N THR A 299 -7.53 -21.21 -16.95
CA THR A 299 -8.42 -22.38 -16.90
C THR A 299 -9.24 -22.42 -15.61
N VAL A 300 -8.96 -21.52 -14.67
CA VAL A 300 -9.68 -21.35 -13.40
C VAL A 300 -10.00 -19.87 -13.19
N GLU A 301 -10.89 -19.58 -12.24
CA GLU A 301 -11.27 -18.21 -11.90
C GLU A 301 -10.02 -17.37 -11.50
N PRO A 302 -9.84 -16.18 -12.08
CA PRO A 302 -8.69 -15.34 -11.79
C PRO A 302 -8.71 -14.77 -10.37
N ILE A 303 -7.53 -14.53 -9.80
CA ILE A 303 -7.37 -13.73 -8.59
C ILE A 303 -7.18 -12.27 -9.00
N PHE A 304 -8.15 -11.43 -8.63
CA PHE A 304 -8.04 -9.98 -8.77
C PHE A 304 -7.39 -9.36 -7.54
N LEU A 305 -6.24 -8.70 -7.75
CA LEU A 305 -5.52 -7.96 -6.72
C LEU A 305 -5.85 -6.47 -6.84
N ASN A 306 -6.84 -6.05 -6.05
CA ASN A 306 -7.32 -4.66 -6.00
C ASN A 306 -6.34 -3.76 -5.23
N SER A 307 -6.39 -2.45 -5.45
CA SER A 307 -5.73 -1.49 -4.57
C SER A 307 -6.28 -1.60 -3.14
N LEU A 308 -5.45 -1.35 -2.13
CA LEU A 308 -5.88 -1.34 -0.72
C LEU A 308 -6.92 -0.23 -0.48
N SER A 309 -7.85 -0.46 0.44
CA SER A 309 -8.80 0.58 0.89
C SER A 309 -8.08 1.74 1.61
N CYS A 310 -8.77 2.83 1.91
CA CYS A 310 -8.14 3.97 2.60
C CYS A 310 -7.69 3.61 4.01
N GLU A 311 -8.54 2.85 4.67
CA GLU A 311 -8.41 2.39 6.03
C GLU A 311 -7.29 1.35 6.12
N GLU A 312 -7.27 0.39 5.20
CA GLU A 312 -6.22 -0.63 5.10
C GLU A 312 -4.86 -0.01 4.75
N PHE A 313 -4.82 0.92 3.79
CA PHE A 313 -3.58 1.60 3.42
C PHE A 313 -3.05 2.48 4.55
N SER A 314 -3.92 3.20 5.27
CA SER A 314 -3.55 3.97 6.45
C SER A 314 -2.93 3.08 7.53
N TYR A 315 -3.57 1.94 7.81
CA TYR A 315 -3.03 0.98 8.77
C TYR A 315 -1.65 0.48 8.35
N LEU A 316 -1.47 0.09 7.08
CA LEU A 316 -0.18 -0.33 6.54
C LEU A 316 0.87 0.77 6.70
N PHE A 317 0.54 2.00 6.31
CA PHE A 317 1.50 3.10 6.34
C PHE A 317 1.92 3.44 7.77
N LYS A 318 0.99 3.44 8.75
CA LYS A 318 1.32 3.58 10.17
C LYS A 318 2.22 2.45 10.65
N THR A 319 1.87 1.20 10.34
CA THR A 319 2.68 0.04 10.72
C THR A 319 4.12 0.16 10.19
N LEU A 320 4.28 0.59 8.93
CA LEU A 320 5.59 0.77 8.32
C LEU A 320 6.34 2.00 8.88
N THR A 321 5.68 3.14 9.07
CA THR A 321 6.36 4.37 9.55
C THR A 321 6.78 4.29 11.01
N PHE A 322 5.96 3.67 11.86
CA PHE A 322 6.27 3.52 13.28
C PHE A 322 7.17 2.32 13.58
N GLY A 323 7.09 1.25 12.79
CA GLY A 323 7.89 0.03 13.02
C GLY A 323 7.58 -0.57 14.39
N SER A 324 8.55 -0.54 15.30
CA SER A 324 8.39 -1.02 16.68
C SER A 324 7.89 0.05 17.66
N ALA A 325 7.81 1.32 17.25
CA ALA A 325 7.26 2.38 18.09
C ALA A 325 5.74 2.26 18.19
N ASP A 326 5.18 2.57 19.36
CA ASP A 326 3.72 2.53 19.56
C ASP A 326 3.08 3.84 19.05
N PRO A 327 2.21 3.79 18.02
CA PRO A 327 1.51 4.98 17.52
C PRO A 327 0.67 5.68 18.60
N ALA A 328 0.18 4.96 19.62
CA ALA A 328 -0.61 5.54 20.69
C ALA A 328 0.18 6.54 21.56
N GLN A 329 1.51 6.36 21.65
CA GLN A 329 2.40 7.28 22.35
C GLN A 329 2.74 8.53 21.52
N HIS A 330 2.40 8.53 20.23
CA HIS A 330 2.74 9.58 19.27
C HIS A 330 1.53 10.04 18.44
N PRO A 331 0.45 10.52 19.08
CA PRO A 331 -0.82 10.75 18.39
C PRO A 331 -0.75 11.85 17.31
N ARG A 332 0.10 12.88 17.51
CA ARG A 332 0.34 13.90 16.47
C ARG A 332 1.03 13.30 15.23
N LEU A 333 1.98 12.37 15.41
CA LEU A 333 2.62 11.67 14.29
C LEU A 333 1.63 10.74 13.59
N ALA A 334 0.78 10.03 14.35
CA ALA A 334 -0.24 9.16 13.78
C ALA A 334 -1.21 9.93 12.87
N ARG A 335 -1.58 11.16 13.26
CA ARG A 335 -2.37 12.07 12.42
C ARG A 335 -1.67 12.43 11.12
N ILE A 336 -0.39 12.79 11.20
CA ILE A 336 0.40 13.13 10.01
C ILE A 336 0.52 11.91 9.10
N ALA A 337 0.67 10.70 9.65
CA ALA A 337 0.63 9.46 8.87
C ALA A 337 -0.71 9.27 8.14
N ASP A 338 -1.85 9.65 8.72
CA ASP A 338 -3.13 9.63 8.01
C ASP A 338 -3.26 10.70 6.92
N GLU A 339 -2.61 11.85 7.08
CA GLU A 339 -2.51 12.86 6.02
C GLU A 339 -1.68 12.33 4.84
N PHE A 340 -0.49 11.77 5.12
CA PHE A 340 0.29 11.06 4.12
C PHE A 340 -0.52 9.96 3.46
N SER A 341 -1.27 9.17 4.22
CA SER A 341 -2.04 8.05 3.69
C SER A 341 -3.07 8.51 2.67
N ARG A 342 -3.74 9.62 2.94
CA ARG A 342 -4.71 10.23 2.01
C ARG A 342 -4.06 10.75 0.74
N GLU A 343 -2.88 11.37 0.84
CA GLU A 343 -2.13 11.85 -0.33
C GLU A 343 -1.54 10.70 -1.15
N LEU A 344 -1.08 9.64 -0.50
CA LEU A 344 -0.42 8.52 -1.17
C LEU A 344 -1.42 7.55 -1.82
N ARG A 345 -2.65 7.44 -1.31
CA ARG A 345 -3.62 6.43 -1.75
C ARG A 345 -4.11 6.62 -3.18
N SER A 346 -4.49 7.83 -3.58
CA SER A 346 -4.95 8.11 -4.96
C SER A 346 -3.78 8.03 -5.96
N GLU A 347 -2.60 8.46 -5.51
CA GLU A 347 -1.60 9.03 -6.40
C GLU A 347 -0.24 8.33 -6.35
N TRP A 348 -0.03 7.37 -5.45
CA TRP A 348 1.30 6.77 -5.24
C TRP A 348 1.26 5.25 -5.21
N SER A 349 2.44 4.63 -5.28
CA SER A 349 2.61 3.17 -5.35
C SER A 349 3.08 2.61 -4.01
N LEU A 350 2.89 1.30 -3.76
CA LEU A 350 3.45 0.62 -2.57
C LEU A 350 4.97 0.81 -2.44
N VAL A 351 5.68 1.06 -3.54
CA VAL A 351 7.11 1.38 -3.53
C VAL A 351 7.34 2.73 -2.86
N ALA A 352 6.62 3.77 -3.26
CA ALA A 352 6.72 5.09 -2.64
C ALA A 352 6.33 5.06 -1.15
N THR A 353 5.31 4.28 -0.79
CA THR A 353 4.91 4.02 0.59
C THR A 353 6.07 3.51 1.43
N ASN A 354 6.81 2.51 0.94
CA ASN A 354 7.95 1.93 1.65
C ASN A 354 9.10 2.94 1.81
N ILE A 355 9.39 3.73 0.78
CA ILE A 355 10.44 4.76 0.82
C ILE A 355 10.13 5.80 1.88
N LEU A 356 8.91 6.35 1.86
CA LEU A 356 8.49 7.37 2.81
C LEU A 356 8.45 6.81 4.23
N ALA A 357 7.97 5.58 4.40
CA ALA A 357 7.96 4.92 5.68
C ALA A 357 9.37 4.75 6.26
N ASP A 358 10.34 4.32 5.44
CA ASP A 358 11.74 4.19 5.86
C ASP A 358 12.36 5.53 6.25
N VAL A 359 12.11 6.60 5.49
CA VAL A 359 12.57 7.97 5.83
C VAL A 359 11.94 8.44 7.15
N MET A 360 10.63 8.27 7.30
CA MET A 360 9.90 8.75 8.47
C MET A 360 10.28 8.00 9.75
N ARG A 361 10.52 6.69 9.67
CA ARG A 361 10.94 5.86 10.81
C ARG A 361 12.31 6.27 11.37
N ARG A 362 13.20 6.85 10.54
CA ARG A 362 14.53 7.33 10.97
C ARG A 362 14.47 8.54 11.90
N ASN A 363 13.36 9.28 11.93
CA ASN A 363 13.22 10.47 12.77
C ASN A 363 11.76 10.72 13.16
N LEU A 364 11.38 10.30 14.37
CA LEU A 364 10.04 10.47 14.95
C LEU A 364 9.80 11.90 15.49
N SER A 365 10.08 12.92 14.67
CA SER A 365 9.82 14.32 14.99
C SER A 365 8.63 14.84 14.18
N VAL A 366 7.70 15.51 14.87
CA VAL A 366 6.52 16.15 14.26
C VAL A 366 6.95 17.16 13.20
N HIS A 367 7.97 17.97 13.51
CA HIS A 367 8.49 18.95 12.56
C HIS A 367 9.10 18.28 11.32
N PHE A 368 9.86 17.20 11.52
CA PHE A 368 10.45 16.44 10.42
C PHE A 368 9.38 15.84 9.50
N TRP A 369 8.36 15.18 10.07
CA TRP A 369 7.29 14.55 9.30
C TRP A 369 6.47 15.58 8.49
N LEU A 370 6.13 16.72 9.10
CA LEU A 370 5.48 17.83 8.39
C LEU A 370 6.37 18.41 7.28
N CYS A 371 7.68 18.50 7.52
CA CYS A 371 8.64 18.96 6.50
C CYS A 371 8.65 18.01 5.31
N VAL A 372 8.76 16.69 5.52
CA VAL A 372 8.71 15.68 4.46
C VAL A 372 7.38 15.72 3.71
N LEU A 373 6.25 15.90 4.40
CA LEU A 373 4.93 16.02 3.76
C LEU A 373 4.88 17.26 2.84
N SER A 374 5.37 18.40 3.32
CA SER A 374 5.45 19.62 2.51
C SER A 374 6.33 19.46 1.28
N ARG A 375 7.43 18.70 1.40
CA ARG A 375 8.35 18.38 0.30
C ARG A 375 7.68 17.49 -0.74
N LEU A 376 6.91 16.49 -0.30
CA LEU A 376 6.15 15.60 -1.18
C LEU A 376 5.13 16.40 -2.02
N ARG A 377 4.35 17.27 -1.38
CA ARG A 377 3.37 18.14 -2.06
C ARG A 377 4.04 19.03 -3.12
N ARG A 378 5.16 19.68 -2.78
CA ARG A 378 5.92 20.50 -3.74
C ARG A 378 6.46 19.68 -4.92
N LEU A 379 6.94 18.46 -4.67
CA LEU A 379 7.37 17.56 -5.74
C LEU A 379 6.21 17.27 -6.71
N VAL A 380 5.00 17.02 -6.20
CA VAL A 380 3.81 16.79 -7.04
C VAL A 380 3.50 18.04 -7.87
N GLU A 381 3.36 19.19 -7.21
CA GLU A 381 3.07 20.49 -7.85
C GLU A 381 4.08 20.84 -8.94
N ARG A 382 5.38 20.67 -8.66
CA ARG A 382 6.46 20.98 -9.59
C ARG A 382 6.43 20.08 -10.82
N ASN A 383 6.22 18.78 -10.66
CA ASN A 383 6.14 17.86 -11.80
C ASN A 383 4.89 18.09 -12.64
N PHE A 384 3.75 18.37 -12.02
CA PHE A 384 2.56 18.81 -12.76
C PHE A 384 2.82 20.11 -13.52
N SER A 385 3.48 21.08 -12.90
CA SER A 385 3.80 22.35 -13.57
C SER A 385 4.77 22.20 -14.73
N MET A 386 5.74 21.28 -14.65
CA MET A 386 6.76 21.10 -15.69
C MET A 386 6.35 20.14 -16.79
N PHE A 387 5.64 19.06 -16.45
CA PHE A 387 5.35 17.95 -17.35
C PHE A 387 3.85 17.74 -17.60
N GLY A 388 2.96 18.45 -16.89
CA GLY A 388 1.51 18.30 -17.00
C GLY A 388 0.95 17.01 -16.39
N GLU A 389 1.79 16.17 -15.79
CA GLU A 389 1.42 14.84 -15.29
C GLU A 389 1.93 14.60 -13.86
N HIS A 390 1.25 13.72 -13.13
CA HIS A 390 1.65 13.32 -11.80
C HIS A 390 2.95 12.49 -11.85
N PRO A 391 3.89 12.65 -10.90
CA PRO A 391 5.14 11.87 -10.82
C PRO A 391 4.97 10.35 -10.96
N LYS A 392 3.89 9.78 -10.38
CA LYS A 392 3.56 8.34 -10.52
C LYS A 392 3.40 7.91 -11.96
N ASP A 393 2.71 8.71 -12.78
CA ASP A 393 2.41 8.34 -14.17
C ASP A 393 3.66 8.50 -15.03
N LEU A 394 4.45 9.54 -14.76
CA LEU A 394 5.79 9.71 -15.34
C LEU A 394 6.68 8.50 -15.02
N LEU A 395 6.74 8.05 -13.77
CA LEU A 395 7.50 6.85 -13.38
C LEU A 395 7.00 5.58 -14.10
N GLN A 396 5.69 5.42 -14.26
CA GLN A 396 5.11 4.28 -14.97
C GLN A 396 5.44 4.28 -16.46
N ARG A 397 5.43 5.46 -17.09
CA ARG A 397 5.82 5.68 -18.49
C ARG A 397 7.33 5.77 -18.69
N ARG A 398 8.11 5.62 -17.62
CA ARG A 398 9.58 5.71 -17.60
C ARG A 398 10.11 7.06 -18.09
N HIS A 399 9.34 8.11 -17.82
CA HIS A 399 9.70 9.48 -18.14
C HIS A 399 10.53 10.11 -17.03
N LEU A 400 11.14 11.25 -17.33
CA LEU A 400 11.89 12.08 -16.40
C LEU A 400 10.99 12.57 -15.25
N VAL A 401 11.49 12.51 -14.01
CA VAL A 401 10.81 13.05 -12.82
C VAL A 401 11.75 13.96 -12.07
N ASP A 402 11.29 15.16 -11.70
CA ASP A 402 12.05 16.09 -10.88
C ASP A 402 11.81 15.81 -9.39
N VAL A 403 12.89 15.63 -8.65
CA VAL A 403 12.87 15.33 -7.20
C VAL A 403 13.59 16.39 -6.38
N THR A 404 13.87 17.55 -6.98
CA THR A 404 14.66 18.64 -6.38
C THR A 404 14.05 19.11 -5.06
N ASP A 405 12.74 19.41 -5.07
CA ASP A 405 12.02 19.93 -3.91
C ASP A 405 11.83 18.90 -2.80
N PHE A 406 12.12 17.62 -3.10
CA PHE A 406 12.06 16.53 -2.14
C PHE A 406 13.37 16.36 -1.36
N ILE A 407 14.52 16.60 -2.00
CA ILE A 407 15.85 16.41 -1.39
C ILE A 407 16.38 17.71 -0.75
N LEU A 408 15.84 18.89 -1.07
CA LEU A 408 16.15 20.19 -0.44
C LEU A 408 17.64 20.38 -0.08
N HIS A 409 18.52 20.45 -1.09
CA HIS A 409 19.89 20.91 -0.90
C HIS A 409 20.01 22.35 -1.45
N PRO A 410 20.11 23.40 -0.59
CA PRO A 410 20.02 24.80 -1.03
C PRO A 410 21.06 25.22 -2.08
N ALA A 411 22.21 24.53 -2.12
CA ALA A 411 23.32 24.83 -3.02
C ALA A 411 23.54 23.78 -4.14
N ALA A 412 22.65 22.79 -4.31
CA ALA A 412 22.85 21.77 -5.34
C ALA A 412 22.00 22.05 -6.60
N PRO A 413 22.46 21.63 -7.80
CA PRO A 413 21.66 21.75 -9.02
C PRO A 413 20.37 20.91 -8.92
N PRO A 414 19.36 21.19 -9.77
CA PRO A 414 18.15 20.36 -9.84
C PRO A 414 18.48 18.87 -9.91
N LEU A 415 17.68 18.05 -9.24
CA LEU A 415 17.83 16.60 -9.28
C LEU A 415 16.66 16.02 -10.05
N ARG A 416 16.95 15.42 -11.21
CA ARG A 416 15.98 14.72 -12.02
C ARG A 416 16.39 13.26 -12.16
N ILE A 417 15.42 12.37 -12.02
CA ILE A 417 15.62 10.93 -12.07
C ILE A 417 14.95 10.36 -13.31
N VAL A 418 15.63 9.39 -13.94
CA VAL A 418 15.09 8.59 -15.05
C VAL A 418 14.97 7.14 -14.61
N PRO A 419 13.76 6.53 -14.61
CA PRO A 419 13.60 5.12 -14.28
C PRO A 419 14.47 4.21 -15.16
N SER A 420 15.35 3.43 -14.54
CA SER A 420 16.22 2.50 -15.25
C SER A 420 15.50 1.18 -15.57
N ARG A 421 15.93 0.46 -16.62
CA ARG A 421 15.41 -0.88 -16.91
C ARG A 421 15.70 -1.81 -15.73
N ALA A 422 14.69 -2.57 -15.32
CA ALA A 422 14.89 -3.68 -14.38
C ALA A 422 15.86 -4.69 -14.99
N ARG A 423 16.71 -5.27 -14.14
CA ARG A 423 17.70 -6.31 -14.47
C ARG A 423 17.01 -7.44 -15.26
N GLY A 424 17.33 -7.62 -16.54
CA GLY A 424 16.81 -8.75 -17.32
C GLY A 424 16.67 -8.61 -18.85
N SER A 425 16.81 -7.43 -19.47
CA SER A 425 16.73 -7.30 -20.94
C SER A 425 18.08 -6.91 -21.54
N SER A 426 18.63 -7.79 -22.39
CA SER A 426 19.76 -7.66 -23.32
C SER A 426 20.98 -6.83 -22.89
N ARG A 427 22.14 -7.52 -22.89
CA ARG A 427 23.49 -6.94 -22.85
C ARG A 427 23.62 -5.85 -23.92
N THR A 428 23.62 -4.59 -23.50
CA THR A 428 24.22 -3.48 -24.25
C THR A 428 25.33 -2.89 -23.40
N GLU A 429 26.38 -2.36 -24.03
CA GLU A 429 27.57 -1.79 -23.39
C GLU A 429 27.20 -0.73 -22.33
N ASP A 430 26.13 0.03 -22.56
CA ASP A 430 25.51 0.97 -21.60
C ASP A 430 25.14 0.36 -20.22
N ALA A 431 24.81 -0.93 -20.15
CA ALA A 431 24.43 -1.57 -18.89
C ALA A 431 25.65 -1.84 -18.01
N ALA A 432 26.81 -2.12 -18.61
CA ALA A 432 28.06 -2.35 -17.89
C ALA A 432 28.65 -1.03 -17.35
N GLU A 433 28.58 0.05 -18.13
CA GLU A 433 29.01 1.39 -17.68
C GLU A 433 28.15 1.90 -16.52
N ARG A 434 26.84 1.64 -16.55
CA ARG A 434 25.92 2.02 -15.46
C ARG A 434 26.11 1.21 -14.18
N GLU A 435 26.68 0.00 -14.24
CA GLU A 435 27.03 -0.77 -13.04
C GLU A 435 28.24 -0.19 -12.29
N ALA A 436 29.11 0.56 -12.98
CA ALA A 436 30.28 1.21 -12.37
C ALA A 436 29.97 2.55 -11.70
N LEU A 437 28.77 3.11 -11.90
CA LEU A 437 28.38 4.41 -11.34
C LEU A 437 28.19 4.36 -9.81
N PRO A 438 28.48 5.47 -9.10
CA PRO A 438 28.17 5.61 -7.69
C PRO A 438 26.68 5.34 -7.41
N ARG A 439 26.38 4.66 -6.30
CA ARG A 439 25.01 4.35 -5.88
C ARG A 439 24.70 5.03 -4.56
N VAL A 440 23.54 5.67 -4.47
CA VAL A 440 23.06 6.30 -3.24
C VAL A 440 21.59 5.93 -3.02
N ARG A 441 21.19 5.69 -1.77
CA ARG A 441 19.76 5.43 -1.49
C ARG A 441 19.00 6.74 -1.44
N LEU A 442 17.78 6.76 -1.98
CA LEU A 442 16.93 7.96 -1.96
C LEU A 442 16.66 8.44 -0.53
N GLY A 443 16.45 7.51 0.41
CA GLY A 443 16.28 7.86 1.82
C GLY A 443 17.50 8.58 2.42
N ASP A 444 18.72 8.19 2.02
CA ASP A 444 19.94 8.83 2.52
C ASP A 444 20.07 10.27 1.98
N LEU A 445 19.70 10.49 0.71
CA LEU A 445 19.63 11.84 0.13
C LEU A 445 18.60 12.74 0.85
N VAL A 446 17.45 12.19 1.23
CA VAL A 446 16.41 12.97 1.95
C VAL A 446 16.86 13.33 3.37
N MET A 447 17.55 12.41 4.04
CA MET A 447 18.04 12.60 5.41
C MET A 447 19.26 13.52 5.46
N ASN A 448 20.20 13.33 4.55
CA ASN A 448 21.42 14.13 4.43
C ASN A 448 21.72 14.42 2.97
N PRO A 449 21.26 15.56 2.44
CA PRO A 449 21.45 15.88 1.02
C PRO A 449 22.93 15.98 0.61
N GLY A 450 23.85 16.16 1.57
CA GLY A 450 25.29 16.22 1.34
C GLY A 450 25.93 14.90 0.89
N VAL A 451 25.22 13.76 0.96
CA VAL A 451 25.73 12.48 0.43
C VAL A 451 25.58 12.34 -1.09
N ARG A 452 25.06 13.38 -1.77
CA ARG A 452 24.88 13.39 -3.22
C ARG A 452 26.23 13.21 -3.94
N PRO A 453 26.42 12.17 -4.76
CA PRO A 453 27.62 12.02 -5.59
C PRO A 453 27.75 13.16 -6.61
N GLN A 454 29.00 13.47 -6.96
CA GLN A 454 29.31 14.33 -8.09
C GLN A 454 29.26 13.52 -9.39
N GLY A 455 28.80 14.13 -10.48
CA GLY A 455 28.69 13.43 -11.77
C GLY A 455 27.41 12.61 -11.91
N ASP A 456 27.43 11.65 -12.84
CA ASP A 456 26.35 10.70 -13.07
C ASP A 456 26.31 9.67 -11.93
N PHE A 457 25.11 9.32 -11.47
CA PHE A 457 24.96 8.32 -10.42
C PHE A 457 23.61 7.61 -10.46
N ILE A 458 23.52 6.52 -9.69
CA ILE A 458 22.30 5.73 -9.54
C ILE A 458 21.66 6.01 -8.18
N VAL A 459 20.39 6.42 -8.21
CA VAL A 459 19.53 6.48 -7.04
C VAL A 459 18.84 5.13 -6.87
N VAL A 460 19.10 4.46 -5.76
CA VAL A 460 18.31 3.30 -5.33
C VAL A 460 17.13 3.83 -4.52
N SER A 461 15.96 3.92 -5.15
CA SER A 461 14.73 4.38 -4.50
C SER A 461 14.31 3.42 -3.41
N TRP A 462 14.16 2.13 -3.74
CA TRP A 462 13.80 1.10 -2.79
C TRP A 462 14.39 -0.24 -3.20
N GLU A 463 14.65 -1.09 -2.22
CA GLU A 463 15.01 -2.48 -2.43
C GLU A 463 14.05 -3.33 -1.60
N SER A 464 13.24 -4.15 -2.27
CA SER A 464 12.28 -4.98 -1.59
C SER A 464 12.99 -5.95 -0.65
N ARG A 465 12.56 -6.01 0.61
CA ARG A 465 13.02 -7.02 1.57
C ARG A 465 12.24 -8.34 1.45
N MET A 466 11.14 -8.32 0.70
CA MET A 466 10.45 -9.52 0.25
C MET A 466 10.92 -9.95 -1.15
N PRO A 467 10.93 -11.25 -1.44
CA PRO A 467 11.15 -11.77 -2.79
C PRO A 467 10.24 -11.11 -3.82
N PRO A 468 10.71 -10.95 -5.07
CA PRO A 468 12.03 -11.37 -5.57
C PRO A 468 13.14 -10.34 -5.30
N TYR A 469 13.09 -9.61 -4.17
CA TYR A 469 14.10 -8.63 -3.73
C TYR A 469 14.39 -7.56 -4.79
N THR A 470 13.31 -7.08 -5.41
CA THR A 470 13.43 -6.14 -6.52
C THR A 470 13.97 -4.80 -6.06
N SER A 471 15.02 -4.37 -6.74
CA SER A 471 15.58 -3.04 -6.62
C SER A 471 14.93 -2.09 -7.63
N PHE A 472 14.47 -0.94 -7.14
CA PHE A 472 13.94 0.17 -7.92
C PHE A 472 15.04 1.22 -8.04
N VAL A 473 15.65 1.28 -9.21
CA VAL A 473 16.82 2.11 -9.50
C VAL A 473 16.52 3.15 -10.55
N HIS A 474 17.09 4.34 -10.37
CA HIS A 474 16.94 5.46 -11.27
C HIS A 474 18.30 6.05 -11.59
N PHE A 475 18.49 6.41 -12.85
CA PHE A 475 19.67 7.09 -13.31
C PHE A 475 19.50 8.61 -13.12
N VAL A 476 20.56 9.26 -12.65
CA VAL A 476 20.66 10.71 -12.55
C VAL A 476 21.78 11.17 -13.46
N PRO A 477 21.47 11.90 -14.55
CA PRO A 477 22.49 12.56 -15.37
C PRO A 477 23.03 13.81 -14.69
N ASN A 478 24.30 14.12 -14.94
CA ASN A 478 24.96 15.34 -14.51
C ASN A 478 24.62 16.51 -15.44
N GLY A 479 24.13 17.63 -14.86
CA GLY A 479 23.89 18.89 -15.57
C GLY A 479 22.60 18.96 -16.40
N ASP A 480 22.24 20.18 -16.84
CA ASP A 480 21.04 20.56 -17.61
C ASP A 480 20.95 19.94 -19.02
N GLY A 481 21.21 18.64 -19.15
CA GLY A 481 20.94 17.90 -20.36
C GLY A 481 19.44 17.91 -20.63
N ALA A 482 19.05 18.49 -21.77
CA ALA A 482 17.74 18.26 -22.38
C ALA A 482 17.39 16.77 -22.33
N PRO A 483 16.10 16.40 -22.17
CA PRO A 483 15.71 15.00 -22.07
C PRO A 483 16.36 14.22 -23.22
N PRO A 484 16.98 13.06 -22.95
CA PRO A 484 17.41 12.19 -24.04
C PRO A 484 16.16 11.95 -24.87
N VAL A 485 16.23 12.29 -26.15
CA VAL A 485 15.22 11.91 -27.13
C VAL A 485 15.15 10.40 -27.02
N VAL A 486 14.11 9.90 -26.34
CA VAL A 486 13.70 8.52 -26.50
C VAL A 486 13.37 8.45 -27.97
N GLU A 487 14.24 7.81 -28.75
CA GLU A 487 13.89 7.39 -30.10
C GLU A 487 12.54 6.69 -29.96
N GLN A 488 11.50 7.38 -30.45
CA GLN A 488 10.26 6.71 -30.79
C GLN A 488 10.70 5.63 -31.75
N SER A 489 10.76 4.39 -31.28
CA SER A 489 10.85 3.23 -32.14
C SER A 489 9.73 3.42 -33.14
N THR A 490 10.13 3.79 -34.36
CA THR A 490 9.28 4.08 -35.48
C THR A 490 8.31 2.91 -35.59
N LEU A 491 7.04 3.16 -35.23
CA LEU A 491 5.96 2.28 -35.62
C LEU A 491 6.02 2.25 -37.14
N LEU A 492 6.52 1.13 -37.68
CA LEU A 492 6.47 0.84 -39.09
C LEU A 492 5.02 1.03 -39.52
N SER A 493 4.82 2.09 -40.32
CA SER A 493 3.58 2.48 -40.94
C SER A 493 3.02 1.32 -41.76
N GLY A 494 2.17 0.52 -41.14
CA GLY A 494 1.30 -0.44 -41.80
C GLY A 494 0.11 0.30 -42.41
N LYS A 495 0.15 0.44 -43.73
CA LYS A 495 -0.87 0.98 -44.63
C LYS A 495 -2.29 1.06 -44.05
N LYS A 496 -2.81 2.29 -43.96
CA LYS A 496 -4.25 2.60 -43.97
C LYS A 496 -4.94 1.91 -45.16
N ARG A 497 -6.04 1.19 -44.89
CA ARG A 497 -7.19 1.11 -45.79
C ARG A 497 -8.49 1.18 -44.98
N PRO A 498 -9.56 1.74 -45.57
CA PRO A 498 -10.55 2.52 -44.84
C PRO A 498 -11.72 1.70 -44.31
N THR A 499 -12.33 2.28 -43.28
CA THR A 499 -13.69 2.10 -42.77
C THR A 499 -14.73 1.73 -43.84
N LEU A 500 -15.57 0.76 -43.50
CA LEU A 500 -16.95 0.69 -43.96
C LEU A 500 -17.85 0.43 -42.75
N TYR A 501 -18.82 1.32 -42.61
CA TYR A 501 -19.90 1.30 -41.63
C TYR A 501 -20.79 0.08 -41.82
N LEU A 502 -21.07 -0.64 -40.75
CA LEU A 502 -22.41 -0.90 -40.18
C LEU A 502 -22.28 -1.68 -38.87
#